data_AF-A0A2I4KE16-F1
#
_entry.id   AF-A0A2I4KE16-F1
#
_cell.length_a   1.000
_cell.length_b   1.000
_cell.length_c   1.000
_cell.angle_alpha   90.00
_cell.angle_beta   90.00
_cell.angle_gamma   90.00
#
_symmetry.space_group_name_H-M   'P 1'
#
loop_
_entity.id
_entity.type
_entity.pdbx_description
1 polymer ?
#
loop_
_entity_poly.entity_id
_entity_poly.type
_entity_poly.pdbx_seq_one_letter_code
_entity_poly.pdbx_strand_id
1 'polypeptide(L)'
;AFTDTERLIGDAAKNQVAMNPTNTIFDAKRLIGRKYDDPTVQSDMKHWPFRVVNEGGKPKVQVEYKGEMKTFFPEEISSMVLTKMKEIAEAYLGKKVQNAVITVP
;
A
#
# COMPACT_ATOMS: atom_id res chain seq x y z
N ALA A 1 -1.38 3.97 5.41
CA ALA A 1 -1.06 5.41 5.42
C ALA A 1 0.21 5.65 6.21
N PHE A 2 0.94 6.69 5.85
CA PHE A 2 2.22 7.05 6.45
C PHE A 2 2.11 8.43 7.10
N THR A 3 2.62 8.57 8.32
CA THR A 3 2.60 9.81 9.10
C THR A 3 4.01 10.16 9.56
N ASP A 4 4.16 11.27 10.29
CA ASP A 4 5.46 11.68 10.85
C ASP A 4 5.99 10.71 11.91
N THR A 5 5.13 9.88 12.49
CA THR A 5 5.47 9.02 13.62
C THR A 5 5.31 7.54 13.30
N GLU A 6 4.28 7.17 12.53
CA GLU A 6 3.85 5.80 12.41
C GLU A 6 3.26 5.43 11.05
N ARG A 7 3.06 4.12 10.87
CA ARG A 7 2.45 3.55 9.69
C ARG A 7 1.13 2.90 10.08
N LEU A 8 0.04 3.44 9.55
CA LEU A 8 -1.32 2.98 9.79
C LEU A 8 -1.76 1.99 8.70
N ILE A 9 -2.47 0.92 9.07
CA ILE A 9 -2.97 -0.11 8.15
C ILE A 9 -4.42 -0.44 8.51
N GLY A 10 -5.28 -0.68 7.50
CA GLY A 10 -6.69 -1.01 7.70
C GLY A 10 -7.53 0.21 8.05
N ASP A 11 -8.48 0.05 8.99
CA ASP A 11 -9.45 1.10 9.34
C ASP A 11 -8.79 2.39 9.81
N ALA A 12 -7.70 2.30 10.58
CA ALA A 12 -6.95 3.47 11.02
C ALA A 12 -6.41 4.31 9.84
N ALA A 13 -5.94 3.65 8.77
CA ALA A 13 -5.49 4.35 7.57
C ALA A 13 -6.64 4.97 6.80
N LYS A 14 -7.79 4.27 6.72
CA LYS A 14 -8.98 4.75 6.00
C LYS A 14 -9.61 5.95 6.69
N ASN A 15 -9.69 5.94 8.01
CA ASN A 15 -10.36 6.99 8.78
C ASN A 15 -9.67 8.35 8.67
N GLN A 16 -8.36 8.38 8.42
CA GLN A 16 -7.58 9.62 8.27
C GLN A 16 -7.33 10.01 6.80
N VAL A 17 -7.92 9.33 5.81
CA VAL A 17 -7.64 9.58 4.38
C VAL A 17 -7.95 11.02 3.96
N ALA A 18 -8.99 11.63 4.53
CA ALA A 18 -9.37 13.02 4.23
C ALA A 18 -8.37 14.04 4.80
N MET A 19 -7.68 13.71 5.91
CA MET A 19 -6.70 14.59 6.55
C MET A 19 -5.30 14.41 5.96
N ASN A 20 -4.98 13.22 5.45
CA ASN A 20 -3.67 12.89 4.91
C ASN A 20 -3.80 12.10 3.59
N PRO A 21 -4.36 12.71 2.53
CA PRO A 21 -4.70 12.01 1.30
C PRO A 21 -3.48 11.58 0.48
N THR A 22 -2.42 12.40 0.44
CA THR A 22 -1.21 12.15 -0.36
C THR A 22 -0.36 11.01 0.20
N ASN A 23 -0.41 10.74 1.50
CA ASN A 23 0.32 9.64 2.15
C ASN A 23 -0.58 8.47 2.59
N THR A 24 -1.85 8.47 2.18
CA THR A 24 -2.77 7.34 2.39
C THR A 24 -2.91 6.54 1.10
N ILE A 25 -2.14 5.46 1.02
CA ILE A 25 -2.14 4.57 -0.15
C ILE A 25 -3.31 3.59 -0.10
N PHE A 26 -4.03 3.51 -1.20
CA PHE A 26 -5.07 2.52 -1.49
C PHE A 26 -4.89 2.01 -2.93
N ASP A 27 -5.69 1.02 -3.34
CA ASP A 27 -5.68 0.49 -4.71
C ASP A 27 -4.34 -0.06 -5.23
N ALA A 28 -3.39 -0.41 -4.35
CA ALA A 28 -2.10 -0.98 -4.73
C ALA A 28 -2.22 -2.25 -5.61
N LYS A 29 -3.31 -3.01 -5.47
CA LYS A 29 -3.63 -4.18 -6.32
C LYS A 29 -3.80 -3.82 -7.81
N ARG A 30 -4.12 -2.57 -8.15
CA ARG A 30 -4.18 -2.10 -9.54
C ARG A 30 -2.79 -1.91 -10.16
N LEU A 31 -1.77 -1.71 -9.33
CA LEU A 31 -0.38 -1.50 -9.74
C LEU A 31 0.48 -2.78 -9.75
N ILE A 32 0.15 -3.77 -8.91
CA ILE A 32 0.97 -4.96 -8.75
C ILE A 32 1.16 -5.72 -10.07
N GLY A 33 2.41 -6.08 -10.38
CA GLY A 33 2.75 -6.81 -11.60
C GLY A 33 2.69 -6.00 -12.91
N ARG A 34 2.38 -4.70 -12.86
CA ARG A 34 2.33 -3.82 -14.05
C ARG A 34 3.62 -3.04 -14.25
N LYS A 35 3.83 -2.58 -15.48
CA LYS A 35 4.86 -1.59 -15.82
C LYS A 35 4.31 -0.18 -15.58
N TYR A 36 5.20 0.77 -15.29
CA TYR A 36 4.81 2.15 -15.06
C TYR A 36 4.08 2.74 -16.27
N ASP A 37 4.57 2.45 -17.49
CA ASP A 37 4.00 2.97 -18.74
C ASP A 37 2.75 2.21 -19.24
N ASP A 38 2.22 1.27 -18.46
CA ASP A 38 0.96 0.59 -18.80
C ASP A 38 -0.18 1.63 -18.90
N PRO A 39 -0.95 1.67 -20.00
CA PRO A 39 -2.06 2.63 -20.16
C PRO A 39 -3.05 2.64 -18.99
N THR A 40 -3.30 1.48 -18.35
CA THR A 40 -4.19 1.43 -17.19
C THR A 40 -3.57 2.12 -15.98
N VAL A 41 -2.25 1.96 -15.77
CA VAL A 41 -1.52 2.65 -14.69
C VAL A 41 -1.55 4.16 -14.93
N GLN A 42 -1.26 4.60 -16.15
CA GLN A 42 -1.29 6.03 -16.51
C GLN A 42 -2.69 6.65 -16.38
N SER A 43 -3.74 5.87 -16.65
CA SER A 43 -5.12 6.30 -16.43
C SER A 43 -5.47 6.38 -14.95
N ASP A 44 -5.19 5.32 -14.18
CA ASP A 44 -5.53 5.24 -12.76
C ASP A 44 -4.79 6.32 -11.92
N MET A 45 -3.53 6.62 -12.28
CA MET A 45 -2.73 7.67 -11.64
C MET A 45 -3.38 9.07 -11.67
N LYS A 46 -4.28 9.35 -12.63
CA LYS A 46 -4.99 10.64 -12.72
C LYS A 46 -6.06 10.80 -11.64
N HIS A 47 -6.46 9.70 -11.01
CA HIS A 47 -7.55 9.66 -10.04
C HIS A 47 -7.07 9.46 -8.60
N TRP A 48 -5.78 9.21 -8.39
CA TRP A 48 -5.22 9.05 -7.05
C TRP A 48 -4.63 10.36 -6.50
N PRO A 49 -4.82 10.63 -5.20
CA PRO A 49 -4.21 11.79 -4.54
C PRO A 49 -2.73 11.58 -4.21
N PHE A 50 -2.24 10.34 -4.23
CA PHE A 50 -0.85 9.98 -3.94
C PHE A 50 -0.02 9.87 -5.22
N ARG A 51 1.29 10.08 -5.08
CA ARG A 51 2.20 10.07 -6.23
C ARG A 51 2.68 8.66 -6.54
N VAL A 52 2.73 8.34 -7.83
CA VAL A 52 3.41 7.14 -8.35
C VAL A 52 4.60 7.59 -9.19
N VAL A 53 5.76 6.95 -8.99
CA VAL A 53 7.02 7.25 -9.69
C VAL A 53 7.51 6.03 -10.45
N ASN A 54 8.32 6.27 -11.47
CA ASN A 54 8.95 5.23 -12.29
C ASN A 54 10.33 4.88 -11.72
N GLU A 55 10.55 3.63 -11.34
CA GLU A 55 11.86 3.09 -11.00
C GLU A 55 12.18 1.92 -11.94
N GLY A 56 13.02 2.16 -12.95
CA GLY A 56 13.44 1.12 -13.89
C GLY A 56 12.29 0.46 -14.67
N GLY A 57 11.24 1.22 -15.01
CA GLY A 57 10.05 0.74 -15.70
C GLY A 57 8.96 0.17 -14.78
N LYS A 58 9.19 0.13 -13.46
CA LYS A 58 8.22 -0.35 -12.47
C LYS A 58 7.59 0.81 -11.71
N PRO A 59 6.28 0.78 -11.43
CA PRO A 59 5.62 1.80 -10.63
C PRO A 59 5.95 1.62 -9.15
N LYS A 60 6.28 2.71 -8.46
CA LYS A 60 6.39 2.78 -7.00
C LYS A 60 5.53 3.91 -6.47
N VAL A 61 4.85 3.69 -5.34
CA VAL A 61 4.18 4.79 -4.64
C VAL A 61 5.23 5.60 -3.88
N GLN A 62 5.11 6.92 -3.92
CA GLN A 62 5.97 7.84 -3.19
C GLN A 62 5.16 8.50 -2.08
N VAL A 63 5.69 8.47 -0.86
CA VAL A 63 5.07 9.02 0.35
C VAL A 63 6.10 9.73 1.20
N GLU A 64 5.66 10.69 1.99
CA GLU A 64 6.42 11.22 3.10
C GLU A 64 6.16 10.35 4.33
N TYR A 65 7.23 9.85 4.94
CA TYR A 65 7.16 9.04 6.14
C TYR A 65 8.29 9.42 7.10
N LYS A 66 7.94 9.89 8.29
CA LYS A 66 8.90 10.38 9.29
C LYS A 66 9.79 11.51 8.76
N GLY A 67 9.20 12.45 8.02
CA GLY A 67 9.92 13.58 7.41
C GLY A 67 10.86 13.22 6.26
N GLU A 68 10.84 11.96 5.79
CA GLU A 68 11.64 11.50 4.66
C GLU A 68 10.75 11.04 3.51
N MET A 69 11.15 11.40 2.29
CA MET A 69 10.53 10.86 1.08
C MET A 69 10.93 9.40 0.88
N LYS A 70 9.96 8.50 0.88
CA LYS A 70 10.15 7.07 0.66
C LYS A 70 9.36 6.58 -0.53
N THR A 71 9.87 5.55 -1.18
CA THR A 71 9.18 4.86 -2.28
C THR A 71 8.96 3.41 -1.92
N PHE A 72 7.81 2.87 -2.31
CA PHE A 72 7.45 1.49 -2.06
C PHE A 72 6.90 0.86 -3.33
N PHE A 73 7.30 -0.38 -3.60
CA PHE A 73 6.67 -1.19 -4.61
C PHE A 73 5.24 -1.57 -4.20
N PRO A 74 4.32 -1.80 -5.15
CA PRO A 74 2.95 -2.23 -4.86
C PRO A 74 2.88 -3.51 -4.01
N GLU A 75 3.81 -4.44 -4.21
CA GLU A 75 3.95 -5.66 -3.41
C GLU A 75 4.36 -5.39 -1.95
N GLU A 76 5.14 -4.34 -1.67
CA GLU A 76 5.48 -3.93 -0.31
C GLU A 76 4.26 -3.33 0.40
N ILE A 77 3.45 -2.54 -0.29
CA ILE A 77 2.18 -2.03 0.26
C ILE A 77 1.21 -3.19 0.52
N SER A 78 1.13 -4.13 -0.42
CA SER A 78 0.28 -5.32 -0.27
C SER A 78 0.75 -6.21 0.90
N SER A 79 2.06 -6.35 1.12
CA SER A 79 2.62 -7.12 2.23
C SER A 79 2.28 -6.51 3.60
N MET A 80 2.22 -5.18 3.70
CA MET A 80 1.76 -4.49 4.91
C MET A 80 0.31 -4.87 5.23
N VAL A 81 -0.57 -4.90 4.22
CA VAL A 81 -1.97 -5.33 4.39
C VAL A 81 -2.04 -6.81 4.80
N LEU A 82 -1.29 -7.69 4.13
CA LEU A 82 -1.23 -9.12 4.47
C LEU A 82 -0.69 -9.36 5.88
N THR A 83 0.27 -8.55 6.34
CA THR A 83 0.80 -8.60 7.71
C THR A 83 -0.30 -8.27 8.71
N LYS A 84 -1.12 -7.23 8.43
CA LYS A 84 -2.27 -6.91 9.28
C LYS A 84 -3.32 -8.04 9.30
N MET A 85 -3.59 -8.67 8.16
CA MET A 85 -4.50 -9.83 8.11
C MET A 85 -3.97 -11.02 8.90
N LYS A 86 -2.66 -11.27 8.82
CA LYS A 86 -1.98 -12.27 9.65
C LYS A 86 -2.12 -11.95 11.13
N GLU A 87 -1.82 -10.73 11.56
CA GLU A 87 -1.95 -10.29 12.97
C GLU A 87 -3.37 -10.49 13.50
N ILE A 88 -4.39 -10.18 12.70
CA ILE A 88 -5.80 -10.40 13.07
C ILE A 88 -6.07 -11.90 13.29
N ALA A 89 -5.60 -12.76 12.39
CA ALA A 89 -5.74 -14.20 12.53
C ALA A 89 -4.95 -14.76 13.74
N GLU A 90 -3.73 -14.26 13.98
CA GLU A 90 -2.90 -14.65 15.13
C GLU A 90 -3.55 -14.23 16.46
N ALA A 91 -4.14 -13.05 16.53
CA ALA A 91 -4.85 -12.56 17.71
C ALA A 91 -6.10 -13.41 18.01
N TYR A 92 -6.83 -13.82 16.97
CA TYR A 92 -7.99 -14.71 17.12
C TYR A 92 -7.59 -16.14 17.54
N LEU A 93 -6.54 -16.70 16.93
CA LEU A 93 -6.12 -18.09 17.15
C LEU A 93 -5.19 -18.27 18.37
N GLY A 94 -4.60 -17.19 18.89
CA GLY A 94 -3.63 -17.24 19.99
C GLY A 94 -2.28 -17.89 19.64
N LYS A 95 -1.97 -18.05 18.35
CA LYS A 95 -0.74 -18.70 17.86
C LYS A 95 -0.24 -18.10 16.55
N LYS A 96 1.02 -18.38 16.21
CA LYS A 96 1.62 -17.93 14.95
C LYS A 96 1.01 -18.62 13.72
N VAL A 97 0.73 -17.84 12.69
CA VAL A 97 0.20 -18.31 11.40
C VAL A 97 1.30 -18.20 10.35
N GLN A 98 1.66 -19.33 9.73
CA GLN A 98 2.73 -19.41 8.73
C GLN A 98 2.22 -19.74 7.32
N ASN A 99 1.12 -20.46 7.21
CA ASN A 99 0.57 -20.90 5.93
C ASN A 99 -0.69 -20.09 5.59
N ALA A 100 -0.82 -19.68 4.33
CA ALA A 100 -1.96 -18.94 3.83
C ALA A 100 -2.21 -19.28 2.36
N VAL A 101 -3.49 -19.27 1.97
CA VAL A 101 -3.91 -19.24 0.56
C VAL A 101 -4.38 -17.83 0.26
N ILE A 102 -3.80 -17.20 -0.76
CA ILE A 102 -4.11 -15.82 -1.17
C ILE A 102 -4.77 -15.88 -2.54
N THR A 103 -5.95 -15.28 -2.67
CA THR A 103 -6.70 -15.28 -3.93
C THR A 103 -6.28 -14.14 -4.85
N VAL A 104 -6.33 -14.40 -6.16
CA VAL A 104 -6.16 -13.43 -7.23
C VAL A 104 -7.37 -13.49 -8.17
N PRO A 105 -7.76 -12.39 -8.83
CA PRO A 105 -8.69 -12.42 -9.96
C PRO A 105 -8.10 -13.14 -11.17
#